data_AF-A0A1V6NQ19-F1
#
_entry.id   AF-A0A1V6NQ19-F1
#
_cell.length_a   1.000
_cell.length_b   1.000
_cell.length_c   1.000
_cell.angle_alpha   90.00
_cell.angle_beta   90.00
_cell.angle_gamma   90.00
#
_symmetry.space_group_name_H-M   'P 1'
#
loop_
_entity.id
_entity.type
_entity.pdbx_description
1 polymer ?
#
loop_
_entity_poly.entity_id
_entity_poly.type
_entity_poly.pdbx_seq_one_letter_code
_entity_poly.pdbx_strand_id
1 'polypeptide(L)'
;METNRPPSTDSQHNSIVLKIVHWDKLFESDSPPRLGIEFGKRLPYATLSALSTGLALGYYHGSKKAGLVFRAENAHRFPTTSTGWFQYHKTKNYIGVVGGVKDGMKMGFKLGAGALAFCLFEETVDYARHDERDFLSTVTAGLSFSGIYSLLARHDVYTAARTAKLGLKLSLTYGLLQDALETLKGNRPAYVDFFLGNRRSKVEKEGSI
;
A
#
# COMPACT_ATOMS: atom_id res chain seq x y z
N MET A 1 -9.43 40.52 -42.52
CA MET A 1 -9.15 40.73 -41.09
C MET A 1 -9.50 39.44 -40.36
N GLU A 2 -8.56 38.50 -40.28
CA GLU A 2 -8.74 37.28 -39.50
C GLU A 2 -8.59 37.65 -38.02
N THR A 3 -9.71 37.60 -37.30
CA THR A 3 -9.73 37.83 -35.87
C THR A 3 -9.10 36.63 -35.16
N ASN A 4 -7.87 36.81 -34.69
CA ASN A 4 -7.19 35.90 -33.76
C ASN A 4 -8.03 35.82 -32.47
N ARG A 5 -8.93 34.83 -32.36
CA ARG A 5 -9.61 34.51 -31.10
C ARG A 5 -8.62 33.75 -30.21
N PRO A 6 -8.42 34.14 -28.94
CA PRO A 6 -7.63 33.35 -28.02
C PRO A 6 -8.30 31.97 -27.83
N PRO A 7 -7.52 30.89 -27.66
CA PRO A 7 -8.07 29.56 -27.45
C PRO A 7 -8.97 29.57 -26.20
N SER A 8 -10.21 29.11 -26.36
CA SER A 8 -11.21 29.04 -25.30
C SER A 8 -10.75 28.08 -24.19
N THR A 9 -10.65 28.60 -22.97
CA THR A 9 -10.25 27.89 -21.74
C THR A 9 -11.04 26.60 -21.48
N ASP A 10 -12.28 26.52 -21.95
CA ASP A 10 -13.15 25.34 -21.81
C ASP A 10 -12.62 24.10 -22.56
N SER A 11 -11.92 24.30 -23.68
CA SER A 11 -11.36 23.20 -24.47
C SER A 11 -10.21 22.47 -23.76
N GLN A 12 -9.37 23.22 -23.03
CA GLN A 12 -8.26 22.64 -22.26
C GLN A 12 -8.76 21.97 -20.98
N HIS A 13 -9.73 22.56 -20.28
CA HIS A 13 -10.32 21.96 -19.07
C HIS A 13 -10.97 20.61 -19.38
N ASN A 14 -11.73 20.50 -20.48
CA ASN A 14 -12.29 19.22 -20.92
C ASN A 14 -11.20 18.19 -21.26
N SER A 15 -10.06 18.61 -21.85
CA SER A 15 -8.95 17.70 -22.13
C SER A 15 -8.25 17.16 -20.87
N ILE A 16 -8.12 18.00 -19.83
CA ILE A 16 -7.49 17.63 -18.57
C ILE A 16 -8.41 16.71 -17.79
N VAL A 17 -9.71 17.02 -17.72
CA VAL A 17 -10.70 16.15 -17.07
C VAL A 17 -10.82 14.82 -17.81
N LEU A 18 -10.84 14.80 -19.15
CA LEU A 18 -10.83 13.55 -19.90
C LEU A 18 -9.55 12.74 -19.65
N LYS A 19 -8.39 13.41 -19.60
CA LYS A 19 -7.13 12.76 -19.23
C LYS A 19 -7.22 12.18 -17.83
N ILE A 20 -7.74 12.94 -16.85
CA ILE A 20 -8.03 12.54 -15.44
C ILE A 20 -8.94 11.31 -15.34
N VAL A 21 -9.99 11.27 -16.16
CA VAL A 21 -10.93 10.14 -16.19
C VAL A 21 -10.30 8.89 -16.80
N HIS A 22 -9.39 9.05 -17.77
CA HIS A 22 -8.70 7.94 -18.45
C HIS A 22 -7.26 7.70 -17.95
N TRP A 23 -6.96 7.97 -16.67
CA TRP A 23 -5.61 7.70 -16.11
C TRP A 23 -5.25 6.22 -16.09
N ASP A 24 -6.25 5.35 -16.09
CA ASP A 24 -6.10 3.91 -16.19
C ASP A 24 -5.38 3.51 -17.49
N LYS A 25 -5.66 4.18 -18.61
CA LYS A 25 -5.00 3.93 -19.90
C LYS A 25 -3.52 4.31 -19.96
N LEU A 26 -3.03 5.13 -19.02
CA LEU A 26 -1.60 5.47 -18.94
C LEU A 26 -0.75 4.32 -18.40
N PHE A 27 -1.37 3.36 -17.71
CA PHE A 27 -0.72 2.20 -17.11
C PHE A 27 -1.19 0.89 -17.74
N GLU A 28 -1.90 0.97 -18.87
CA GLU A 28 -2.29 -0.19 -19.66
C GLU A 28 -1.05 -0.67 -20.43
N SER A 29 -0.46 -1.76 -19.97
CA SER A 29 0.72 -2.37 -20.59
C SER A 29 0.40 -3.77 -21.10
N ASP A 30 0.92 -4.10 -22.29
CA ASP A 30 0.72 -5.38 -22.99
C ASP A 30 1.40 -6.57 -22.27
N SER A 31 2.17 -6.35 -21.20
CA SER A 31 2.89 -7.43 -20.51
C SER A 31 2.03 -8.17 -19.48
N PRO A 32 2.29 -9.48 -19.28
CA PRO A 32 1.41 -10.36 -18.50
C PRO A 32 1.19 -9.84 -17.08
N PRO A 33 -0.08 -9.58 -16.66
CA PRO A 33 -0.43 -8.89 -15.42
C PRO A 33 0.26 -9.50 -14.20
N ARG A 34 0.84 -8.65 -13.34
CA ARG A 34 1.45 -9.06 -12.07
C ARG A 34 0.41 -9.80 -11.22
N LEU A 35 0.72 -11.02 -10.76
CA LEU A 35 -0.21 -11.96 -10.11
C LEU A 35 -1.44 -12.43 -10.96
N GLY A 36 -1.51 -12.11 -12.25
CA GLY A 36 -2.62 -12.48 -13.14
C GLY A 36 -3.87 -11.59 -13.02
N ILE A 37 -3.74 -10.41 -12.40
CA ILE A 37 -4.84 -9.46 -12.19
C ILE A 37 -4.46 -8.11 -12.82
N GLU A 38 -5.34 -7.56 -13.64
CA GLU A 38 -5.17 -6.23 -14.25
C GLU A 38 -5.02 -5.12 -13.22
N PHE A 39 -4.23 -4.10 -13.55
CA PHE A 39 -3.93 -2.95 -12.68
C PHE A 39 -5.20 -2.28 -12.13
N GLY A 40 -6.20 -2.06 -12.98
CA GLY A 40 -7.47 -1.42 -12.60
C GLY A 40 -8.26 -2.20 -11.52
N LYS A 41 -8.05 -3.51 -11.40
CA LYS A 41 -8.65 -4.36 -10.36
C LYS A 41 -7.71 -4.49 -9.15
N ARG A 42 -6.39 -4.53 -9.36
CA ARG A 42 -5.39 -4.67 -8.29
C ARG A 42 -5.43 -3.49 -7.32
N LEU A 43 -5.52 -2.26 -7.84
CA LEU A 43 -5.52 -1.03 -7.04
C LEU A 43 -6.67 -0.96 -5.99
N PRO A 44 -7.96 -1.15 -6.36
CA PRO A 44 -9.04 -1.14 -5.38
C PRO A 44 -8.95 -2.32 -4.41
N TYR A 45 -8.55 -3.52 -4.83
CA TYR A 45 -8.40 -4.65 -3.92
C TYR A 45 -7.30 -4.44 -2.87
N ALA A 46 -6.13 -3.93 -3.29
CA ALA A 46 -5.04 -3.61 -2.38
C ALA A 46 -5.44 -2.50 -1.40
N THR A 47 -6.09 -1.44 -1.90
CA THR A 47 -6.52 -0.30 -1.08
C THR A 47 -7.61 -0.70 -0.07
N LEU A 48 -8.62 -1.45 -0.50
CA LEU A 48 -9.73 -1.89 0.35
C LEU A 48 -9.27 -2.91 1.40
N SER A 49 -8.36 -3.83 1.05
CA SER A 49 -7.81 -4.79 2.01
C SER A 49 -6.93 -4.10 3.07
N ALA A 50 -6.09 -3.15 2.65
CA ALA A 50 -5.28 -2.34 3.55
C ALA A 50 -6.14 -1.46 4.48
N LEU A 51 -7.16 -0.81 3.92
CA LEU A 51 -8.12 0.00 4.69
C LEU A 51 -8.87 -0.86 5.70
N SER A 52 -9.39 -2.02 5.30
CA SER A 52 -10.13 -2.94 6.18
C SER A 52 -9.26 -3.43 7.33
N THR A 53 -8.01 -3.83 7.02
CA THR A 53 -7.04 -4.26 8.03
C THR A 53 -6.68 -3.11 8.98
N GLY A 54 -6.50 -1.90 8.44
CA GLY A 54 -6.21 -0.71 9.24
C GLY A 54 -7.36 -0.28 10.15
N LEU A 55 -8.60 -0.37 9.66
CA LEU A 55 -9.80 -0.14 10.46
C LEU A 55 -9.87 -1.14 11.62
N ALA A 56 -9.67 -2.44 11.36
CA ALA A 56 -9.74 -3.49 12.37
C ALA A 56 -8.67 -3.32 13.45
N LEU A 57 -7.41 -3.12 13.05
CA LEU A 57 -6.31 -2.90 13.99
C LEU A 57 -6.49 -1.61 14.79
N GLY A 58 -6.95 -0.54 14.15
CA GLY A 58 -7.16 0.76 14.79
C GLY A 58 -8.34 0.72 15.76
N TYR A 59 -9.40 -0.01 15.41
CA TYR A 59 -10.54 -0.25 16.28
C TYR A 59 -10.13 -1.02 17.54
N TYR A 60 -9.40 -2.13 17.37
CA TYR A 60 -8.92 -2.93 18.49
C TYR A 60 -8.01 -2.12 19.42
N HIS A 61 -7.06 -1.38 18.85
CA HIS A 61 -6.15 -0.54 19.61
C HIS A 61 -6.88 0.59 20.36
N GLY A 62 -7.73 1.34 19.67
CA GLY A 62 -8.49 2.46 20.24
C GLY A 62 -9.48 2.02 21.31
N SER A 63 -10.20 0.92 21.08
CA SER A 63 -11.16 0.36 22.04
C SER A 63 -10.47 -0.11 23.31
N LYS A 64 -9.31 -0.77 23.21
CA LYS A 64 -8.53 -1.19 24.39
C LYS A 64 -8.02 0.02 25.17
N LYS A 65 -7.43 1.00 24.47
CA LYS A 65 -6.90 2.20 25.10
C LYS A 65 -8.00 2.97 25.85
N ALA A 66 -9.12 3.25 25.19
CA ALA A 66 -10.24 3.97 25.78
C ALA A 66 -10.84 3.21 26.99
N GLY A 67 -10.95 1.89 26.90
CA GLY A 67 -11.41 1.05 28.01
C GLY A 67 -10.45 1.07 29.21
N LEU A 68 -9.14 1.05 28.99
CA LEU A 68 -8.14 1.11 30.07
C LEU A 68 -8.14 2.49 30.76
N VAL A 69 -8.22 3.56 29.98
CA VAL A 69 -8.32 4.94 30.51
C VAL A 69 -9.58 5.09 31.36
N PHE A 70 -10.74 4.65 30.86
CA PHE A 70 -11.99 4.68 31.63
C PHE A 70 -11.88 3.93 32.97
N ARG A 71 -11.22 2.76 32.97
CA ARG A 71 -10.98 1.98 34.20
C ARG A 71 -10.04 2.69 35.15
N ALA A 72 -9.00 3.35 34.65
CA ALA A 72 -8.07 4.11 35.46
C ALA A 72 -8.76 5.32 36.10
N GLU A 73 -9.54 6.08 35.33
CA GLU A 73 -10.31 7.23 35.80
C GLU A 73 -11.33 6.83 36.88
N ASN A 74 -11.97 5.67 36.72
CA ASN A 74 -13.00 5.18 37.65
C ASN A 74 -12.47 4.21 38.72
N ALA A 75 -11.15 4.02 38.83
CA ALA A 75 -10.57 3.08 39.81
C ALA A 75 -10.89 3.45 41.26
N HIS A 76 -11.27 4.70 41.53
CA HIS A 76 -11.67 5.19 42.84
C HIS A 76 -13.21 5.32 43.01
N ARG A 77 -14.00 5.07 41.94
CA ARG A 77 -15.47 5.23 41.92
C ARG A 77 -16.14 3.94 41.45
N PHE A 78 -16.00 2.87 42.24
CA PHE A 78 -16.72 1.64 41.95
C PHE A 78 -18.19 1.73 42.39
N PRO A 79 -19.15 1.36 41.53
CA PRO A 79 -20.55 1.33 41.91
C PRO A 79 -20.79 0.25 42.97
N THR A 80 -21.58 0.58 44.00
CA THR A 80 -21.97 -0.34 45.08
C THR A 80 -23.33 -0.99 44.83
N THR A 81 -24.13 -0.46 43.90
CA THR A 81 -25.46 -0.96 43.54
C THR A 81 -25.43 -1.75 42.24
N SER A 82 -26.34 -2.72 42.11
CA SER A 82 -26.47 -3.54 40.90
C SER A 82 -26.80 -2.69 39.66
N THR A 83 -27.68 -1.69 39.80
CA THR A 83 -28.02 -0.72 38.74
C THR A 83 -26.81 0.12 38.31
N GLY A 84 -25.95 0.51 39.25
CA GLY A 84 -24.72 1.25 38.96
C GLY A 84 -23.72 0.45 38.14
N TRP A 85 -23.61 -0.86 38.38
CA TRP A 85 -22.78 -1.76 37.58
C TRP A 85 -23.23 -1.88 36.13
N PHE A 86 -24.55 -1.88 35.88
CA PHE A 86 -25.09 -1.86 34.52
C PHE A 86 -24.69 -0.58 33.78
N GLN A 87 -24.89 0.58 34.39
CA GLN A 87 -24.53 1.87 33.80
C GLN A 87 -23.02 1.99 33.56
N TYR A 88 -22.20 1.49 34.50
CA TYR A 88 -20.75 1.45 34.36
C TYR A 88 -20.32 0.67 33.10
N HIS A 89 -20.86 -0.53 32.89
CA HIS A 89 -20.54 -1.35 31.72
C HIS A 89 -21.06 -0.74 30.42
N LYS A 90 -22.25 -0.14 30.42
CA LYS A 90 -22.82 0.57 29.27
C LYS A 90 -21.91 1.72 28.84
N THR A 91 -21.50 2.57 29.79
CA THR A 91 -20.62 3.72 29.52
C THR A 91 -19.23 3.27 29.07
N LYS A 92 -18.64 2.25 29.72
CA LYS A 92 -17.35 1.66 29.32
C LYS A 92 -17.38 1.16 27.88
N ASN A 93 -18.42 0.42 27.50
CA ASN A 93 -18.55 -0.13 26.15
C ASN A 93 -18.78 0.99 25.13
N TYR A 94 -19.58 2.01 25.46
CA TYR A 94 -19.78 3.17 24.59
C TYR A 94 -18.47 3.93 24.33
N ILE A 95 -17.72 4.25 25.38
CA ILE A 95 -16.43 4.94 25.26
C ILE A 95 -15.41 4.08 24.47
N GLY A 96 -15.42 2.76 24.70
CA GLY A 96 -14.62 1.81 23.94
C GLY A 96 -14.94 1.83 22.44
N VAL A 97 -16.23 1.77 22.07
CA VAL A 97 -16.68 1.82 20.67
C VAL A 97 -16.32 3.14 20.01
N VAL A 98 -16.60 4.27 20.66
CA VAL A 98 -16.29 5.61 20.10
C VAL A 98 -14.78 5.79 19.92
N GLY A 99 -13.98 5.38 20.91
CA GLY A 99 -12.52 5.40 20.82
C GLY A 99 -11.98 4.49 19.71
N GLY A 100 -12.56 3.29 19.60
CA GLY A 100 -12.24 2.33 18.55
C GLY A 100 -12.55 2.86 17.15
N VAL A 101 -13.75 3.42 16.92
CA VAL A 101 -14.12 3.97 15.61
C VAL A 101 -13.21 5.14 15.22
N LYS A 102 -12.88 6.03 16.16
CA LYS A 102 -12.01 7.19 15.91
C LYS A 102 -10.60 6.77 15.49
N ASP A 103 -9.95 5.90 16.27
CA ASP A 103 -8.60 5.43 15.97
C ASP A 103 -8.60 4.46 14.77
N GLY A 104 -9.66 3.67 14.61
CA GLY A 104 -9.95 2.84 13.44
C GLY A 104 -9.92 3.65 12.16
N MET A 105 -10.79 4.66 12.03
CA MET A 105 -10.83 5.53 10.85
C MET A 105 -9.48 6.19 10.58
N LYS A 106 -8.84 6.76 11.61
CA LYS A 106 -7.54 7.41 11.47
C LYS A 106 -6.46 6.47 10.94
N MET A 107 -6.42 5.23 11.42
CA MET A 107 -5.41 4.25 10.99
C MET A 107 -5.76 3.61 9.65
N GLY A 108 -7.04 3.32 9.42
CA GLY A 108 -7.58 2.81 8.15
C GLY A 108 -7.27 3.75 6.98
N PHE A 109 -7.54 5.05 7.12
CA PHE A 109 -7.21 6.02 6.06
C PHE A 109 -5.71 6.15 5.83
N LYS A 110 -4.89 6.14 6.88
CA LYS A 110 -3.42 6.18 6.73
C LYS A 110 -2.89 4.97 5.97
N LEU A 111 -3.35 3.77 6.32
CA LEU A 111 -2.93 2.53 5.66
C LEU A 111 -3.50 2.42 4.24
N GLY A 112 -4.77 2.79 4.03
CA GLY A 112 -5.38 2.80 2.69
C GLY A 112 -4.69 3.79 1.75
N ALA A 113 -4.45 5.03 2.19
CA ALA A 113 -3.73 6.03 1.40
C ALA A 113 -2.28 5.59 1.13
N GLY A 114 -1.62 4.98 2.13
CA GLY A 114 -0.27 4.46 1.96
C GLY A 114 -0.20 3.30 0.98
N ALA A 115 -1.15 2.36 1.02
CA ALA A 115 -1.23 1.24 0.08
C ALA A 115 -1.53 1.71 -1.34
N LEU A 116 -2.45 2.66 -1.51
CA LEU A 116 -2.74 3.26 -2.81
C LEU A 116 -1.49 3.92 -3.38
N ALA A 117 -0.81 4.76 -2.60
CA ALA A 117 0.42 5.43 -3.02
C ALA A 117 1.52 4.41 -3.37
N PHE A 118 1.69 3.37 -2.56
CA PHE A 118 2.66 2.31 -2.83
C PHE A 118 2.38 1.58 -4.16
N CYS A 119 1.12 1.20 -4.43
CA CYS A 119 0.76 0.58 -5.70
C CYS A 119 0.98 1.49 -6.91
N LEU A 120 0.72 2.81 -6.76
CA LEU A 120 1.04 3.78 -7.81
C LEU A 120 2.54 3.88 -8.06
N PHE A 121 3.36 3.87 -7.00
CA PHE A 121 4.82 3.86 -7.14
C PHE A 121 5.34 2.58 -7.78
N GLU A 122 4.79 1.42 -7.39
CA GLU A 122 5.12 0.12 -7.98
C GLU A 122 4.89 0.15 -9.50
N GLU A 123 3.71 0.60 -9.93
CA GLU A 123 3.37 0.70 -11.35
C GLU A 123 4.22 1.72 -12.11
N THR A 124 4.53 2.86 -11.48
CA THR A 124 5.40 3.88 -12.08
C THR A 124 6.81 3.34 -12.30
N VAL A 125 7.33 2.54 -11.36
CA VAL A 125 8.66 1.92 -11.48
C VAL A 125 8.65 0.80 -12.52
N ASP A 126 7.59 -0.01 -12.57
CA ASP A 126 7.42 -1.07 -13.56
C ASP A 126 7.40 -0.49 -14.99
N TYR A 127 6.66 0.61 -15.22
CA TYR A 127 6.65 1.33 -16.49
C TYR A 127 8.02 1.92 -16.85
N ALA A 128 8.74 2.48 -15.88
CA ALA A 128 10.06 3.07 -16.10
C ALA A 128 11.16 2.03 -16.43
N ARG A 129 10.95 0.75 -16.11
CA ARG A 129 11.91 -0.35 -16.33
C ARG A 129 11.57 -1.22 -17.53
N HIS A 130 10.82 -0.71 -18.51
CA HIS A 130 10.41 -1.47 -19.70
C HIS A 130 9.64 -2.75 -19.37
N ASP A 131 8.86 -2.73 -18.27
CA ASP A 131 7.97 -3.81 -17.86
C ASP A 131 8.64 -5.11 -17.37
N GLU A 132 9.90 -5.03 -16.94
CA GLU A 132 10.55 -6.09 -16.17
C GLU A 132 10.01 -6.11 -14.72
N ARG A 133 9.06 -7.00 -14.47
CA ARG A 133 8.32 -7.14 -13.19
C ARG A 133 9.05 -8.07 -12.21
N ASP A 134 10.18 -7.62 -11.67
CA ASP A 134 10.95 -8.37 -10.66
C ASP A 134 10.86 -7.74 -9.25
N PHE A 135 11.24 -8.47 -8.18
CA PHE A 135 11.33 -7.92 -6.80
C PHE A 135 12.11 -6.60 -6.68
N LEU A 136 13.04 -6.32 -7.60
CA LEU A 136 13.82 -5.08 -7.61
C LEU A 136 12.94 -3.83 -7.82
N SER A 137 11.88 -3.94 -8.62
CA SER A 137 10.90 -2.85 -8.80
C SER A 137 10.19 -2.52 -7.48
N THR A 138 9.75 -3.56 -6.78
CA THR A 138 9.05 -3.49 -5.50
C THR A 138 9.94 -2.89 -4.41
N VAL A 139 11.22 -3.26 -4.41
CA VAL A 139 12.23 -2.69 -3.49
C VAL A 139 12.48 -1.22 -3.78
N THR A 140 12.66 -0.84 -5.05
CA THR A 140 12.83 0.57 -5.42
C THR A 140 11.60 1.40 -5.08
N ALA A 141 10.40 0.91 -5.37
CA ALA A 141 9.14 1.56 -5.02
C ALA A 141 9.00 1.73 -3.50
N GLY A 142 9.32 0.69 -2.72
CA GLY A 142 9.30 0.74 -1.25
C GLY A 142 10.30 1.72 -0.66
N LEU A 143 11.53 1.77 -1.19
CA LEU A 143 12.55 2.73 -0.77
C LEU A 143 12.14 4.16 -1.11
N SER A 144 11.66 4.42 -2.33
CA SER A 144 11.15 5.72 -2.76
C SER A 144 9.97 6.19 -1.89
N PHE A 145 9.01 5.31 -1.64
CA PHE A 145 7.88 5.59 -0.75
C PHE A 145 8.34 5.92 0.67
N SER A 146 9.29 5.16 1.22
CA SER A 146 9.85 5.41 2.55
C SER A 146 10.64 6.73 2.64
N GLY A 147 11.35 7.09 1.56
CA GLY A 147 12.09 8.35 1.47
C GLY A 147 11.16 9.55 1.43
N ILE A 148 10.13 9.52 0.58
CA ILE A 148 9.11 10.56 0.48
C ILE A 148 8.38 10.72 1.81
N TYR A 149 7.98 9.60 2.44
CA TYR A 149 7.33 9.63 3.75
C TYR A 149 8.24 10.27 4.81
N SER A 150 9.53 9.95 4.82
CA SER A 150 10.50 10.50 5.77
C SER A 150 10.70 12.01 5.60
N LEU A 151 10.67 12.51 4.36
CA LEU A 151 10.76 13.93 4.05
C LEU A 151 9.50 14.68 4.50
N LEU A 152 8.32 14.15 4.19
CA LEU A 152 7.04 14.75 4.60
C LEU A 152 6.88 14.81 6.12
N ALA A 153 7.37 13.79 6.83
CA ALA A 153 7.33 13.74 8.29
C ALA A 153 8.48 14.50 8.98
N ARG A 154 9.40 15.12 8.22
CA ARG A 154 10.57 15.85 8.72
C ARG A 154 11.34 15.07 9.80
N HIS A 155 11.57 13.79 9.54
CA HIS A 155 12.25 12.92 10.48
C HIS A 155 13.74 13.27 10.64
N ASP A 156 14.24 13.16 11.86
CA ASP A 156 15.67 13.19 12.15
C ASP A 156 16.39 11.99 11.48
N VAL A 157 17.68 12.12 11.22
CA VAL A 157 18.51 11.18 10.44
C VAL A 157 18.39 9.75 10.98
N TYR A 158 18.35 9.58 12.31
CA TYR A 158 18.19 8.28 12.95
C TYR A 158 16.80 7.66 12.73
N THR A 159 15.75 8.48 12.70
CA THR A 159 14.37 8.03 12.47
C THR A 159 14.15 7.72 10.99
N ALA A 160 14.74 8.52 10.11
CA ALA A 160 14.77 8.28 8.66
C ALA A 160 15.46 6.95 8.35
N ALA A 161 16.64 6.69 8.93
CA ALA A 161 17.37 5.43 8.73
C ALA A 161 16.57 4.20 9.20
N ARG A 162 15.87 4.30 10.34
CA ARG A 162 14.99 3.24 10.83
C ARG A 162 13.82 2.98 9.87
N THR A 163 13.23 4.05 9.34
CA THR A 163 12.12 3.98 8.39
C THR A 163 12.57 3.36 7.07
N ALA A 164 13.74 3.75 6.55
CA ALA A 164 14.33 3.17 5.35
C ALA A 164 14.65 1.68 5.54
N LYS A 165 15.23 1.28 6.68
CA LYS A 165 15.51 -0.13 6.97
C LYS A 165 14.24 -0.97 7.06
N LEU A 166 13.18 -0.40 7.62
CA LEU A 166 11.88 -1.06 7.70
C LEU A 166 11.22 -1.16 6.32
N GLY A 167 11.25 -0.07 5.54
CA GLY A 167 10.82 -0.05 4.14
C GLY A 167 11.51 -1.13 3.32
N LEU A 168 12.85 -1.18 3.37
CA LEU A 168 13.66 -2.19 2.67
C LEU A 168 13.27 -3.62 3.03
N LYS A 169 13.14 -3.92 4.33
CA LYS A 169 12.77 -5.27 4.79
C LYS A 169 11.37 -5.67 4.29
N LEU A 170 10.41 -4.77 4.40
CA LEU A 170 9.03 -5.03 3.98
C LEU A 170 8.94 -5.18 2.45
N SER A 171 9.57 -4.29 1.69
CA SER A 171 9.54 -4.35 0.23
C SER A 171 10.28 -5.57 -0.32
N LEU A 172 11.41 -5.95 0.28
CA LEU A 172 12.15 -7.14 -0.10
C LEU A 172 11.34 -8.41 0.19
N THR A 173 10.76 -8.52 1.38
CA THR A 173 9.93 -9.69 1.73
C THR A 173 8.67 -9.77 0.87
N TYR A 174 8.02 -8.65 0.61
CA TYR A 174 6.85 -8.59 -0.28
C TYR A 174 7.19 -8.93 -1.73
N GLY A 175 8.28 -8.37 -2.29
CA GLY A 175 8.74 -8.68 -3.64
C GLY A 175 9.10 -10.16 -3.83
N LEU A 176 9.85 -10.74 -2.89
CA LEU A 176 10.17 -12.17 -2.94
C LEU A 176 8.93 -13.08 -2.82
N LEU A 177 7.91 -12.65 -2.07
CA LEU A 177 6.63 -13.37 -2.00
C LEU A 177 5.85 -13.25 -3.31
N GLN A 178 5.86 -12.09 -3.96
CA GLN A 178 5.27 -11.92 -5.29
C GLN A 178 5.95 -12.85 -6.31
N ASP A 179 7.27 -12.83 -6.38
CA ASP A 179 8.06 -13.64 -7.32
C ASP A 179 7.86 -15.15 -7.08
N ALA A 180 7.74 -15.58 -5.82
CA ALA A 180 7.43 -16.96 -5.48
C ALA A 180 6.03 -17.38 -5.95
N LEU A 181 5.03 -16.52 -5.78
CA LEU A 181 3.65 -16.79 -6.24
C LEU A 181 3.55 -16.81 -7.76
N GLU A 182 4.33 -15.99 -8.46
CA GLU A 182 4.39 -15.97 -9.92
C GLU A 182 5.08 -17.23 -10.47
N THR A 183 6.18 -17.64 -9.84
CA THR A 183 6.86 -18.89 -10.17
C THR A 183 5.93 -20.11 -10.01
N LEU A 184 5.11 -20.14 -8.94
CA LEU A 184 4.11 -21.19 -8.72
C LEU A 184 2.98 -21.19 -9.76
N LYS A 185 2.64 -20.02 -10.30
CA LYS A 185 1.65 -19.87 -11.38
C LYS A 185 2.21 -20.19 -12.77
N GLY A 186 3.51 -20.46 -12.88
CA GLY A 186 4.17 -20.81 -14.14
C GLY A 186 4.71 -19.60 -14.91
N ASN A 187 4.60 -18.38 -14.36
CA ASN A 187 5.21 -17.19 -14.94
C ASN A 187 6.55 -16.96 -14.24
N ARG A 188 7.66 -17.37 -14.87
CA ARG A 188 8.98 -17.28 -14.25
C ARG A 188 9.51 -15.85 -14.34
N PRO A 189 9.96 -15.26 -13.21
CA PRO A 189 10.66 -13.97 -13.23
C PRO A 189 11.95 -14.06 -14.06
N ALA A 190 12.35 -12.95 -14.70
CA ALA A 190 13.50 -12.93 -15.61
C ALA A 190 14.82 -13.36 -14.94
N TYR A 191 14.98 -13.05 -13.64
CA TYR A 191 16.17 -13.47 -12.89
C TYR A 191 16.22 -14.99 -12.67
N VAL A 192 15.08 -15.68 -12.55
CA VAL A 192 15.04 -17.14 -12.38
C VAL A 192 15.55 -17.80 -13.65
N ASP A 193 15.19 -17.28 -14.82
CA ASP A 193 15.70 -17.75 -16.10
C ASP A 193 17.17 -17.38 -16.34
N PHE A 194 17.67 -16.28 -15.78
CA PHE A 194 19.12 -16.00 -15.78
C PHE A 194 19.91 -17.02 -14.91
N PHE A 195 19.40 -17.36 -13.72
CA PHE A 195 20.02 -18.35 -12.84
C PHE A 195 19.86 -19.80 -13.33
N LEU A 196 18.70 -20.18 -13.91
CA LEU A 196 18.48 -21.51 -14.51
C LEU A 196 19.09 -21.63 -15.92
N GLY A 197 19.13 -20.54 -16.70
CA GLY A 197 19.49 -20.51 -18.11
C GLY A 197 20.98 -20.67 -18.40
N ASN A 198 21.84 -20.47 -17.40
CA ASN A 198 23.28 -20.73 -17.53
C ASN A 198 23.65 -22.23 -17.62
N ARG A 199 22.68 -23.16 -17.55
CA ARG A 199 22.95 -24.58 -17.79
C ARG A 199 22.72 -25.04 -19.23
N ARG A 200 22.02 -24.27 -20.08
CA ARG A 200 21.69 -24.72 -21.45
C ARG A 200 22.74 -24.31 -22.48
N SER A 201 23.44 -23.20 -22.29
CA SER A 201 24.49 -22.73 -23.21
C SER A 201 25.82 -23.50 -23.10
N LYS A 202 26.03 -24.30 -22.04
CA LYS A 202 27.24 -25.10 -21.88
C LYS A 202 27.16 -26.48 -22.55
N VAL A 203 25.96 -27.02 -22.75
CA VAL A 203 25.77 -28.33 -23.40
C VAL A 203 25.93 -28.24 -24.92
N GLU A 204 25.61 -27.09 -25.53
CA GLU A 204 25.73 -26.89 -26.99
C GLU A 204 27.18 -26.64 -27.45
N LYS A 205 28.08 -26.21 -26.53
CA LYS A 205 29.51 -26.02 -26.84
C LYS A 205 30.38 -27.25 -26.64
N GLU A 206 29.91 -28.28 -25.93
CA GLU A 206 30.64 -29.54 -25.75
C GLU A 206 30.20 -30.64 -26.74
N GLY A 207 29.14 -30.41 -27.52
CA GLY A 207 28.62 -31.37 -28.52
C GLY A 207 29.01 -31.09 -29.98
N SER A 208 29.89 -30.12 -30.23
CA SER A 208 30.43 -29.81 -31.56
C SER A 208 31.96 -29.86 -31.52
N ILE A 209 32.49 -31.08 -31.38
CA ILE A 209 33.85 -31.44 -31.79
C ILE A 209 33.73 -32.49 -32.89
#